data_AF-A0A966K4E0-F1
#
_entry.id   AF-A0A966K4E0-F1
#
_cell.length_a   1.000
_cell.length_b   1.000
_cell.length_c   1.000
_cell.angle_alpha   90.00
_cell.angle_beta   90.00
_cell.angle_gamma   90.00
#
_symmetry.space_group_name_H-M   'P 1'
#
loop_
_entity.id
_entity.type
_entity.pdbx_description
1 polymer ?
#
loop_
_entity_poly.entity_id
_entity_poly.type
_entity_poly.pdbx_seq_one_letter_code
_entity_poly.pdbx_strand_id
1 'polypeptide(L)'
;GELVPPFEIAMNRLQIGEVSDPVKTEFGWHLIQVLERRDAQLTVEKQREFARAAIRERKFEQAYQDWLRQLRDTATVKILNLDEQVR
;
A
#
# COMPACT_ATOMS: atom_id res chain seq x y z
N GLY A 1 7.46 2.19 -5.19
CA GLY A 1 7.90 1.78 -6.53
C GLY A 1 6.71 1.86 -7.46
N GLU A 2 6.95 1.95 -8.77
CA GLU A 2 5.86 1.91 -9.78
C GLU A 2 5.19 0.52 -9.86
N LEU A 3 5.79 -0.51 -9.28
CA LEU A 3 5.27 -1.87 -9.27
C LEU A 3 4.35 -2.10 -8.07
N VAL A 4 3.24 -2.81 -8.32
CA VAL A 4 2.29 -3.21 -7.27
C VAL A 4 2.89 -4.29 -6.36
N PRO A 5 2.56 -4.33 -5.06
CA PRO A 5 3.21 -5.22 -4.11
C PRO A 5 3.19 -6.71 -4.51
N PRO A 6 2.08 -7.29 -5.01
CA PRO A 6 2.05 -8.69 -5.41
C PRO A 6 3.02 -9.00 -6.57
N PHE A 7 3.17 -8.05 -7.51
CA PHE A 7 4.08 -8.18 -8.64
C PHE A 7 5.53 -8.13 -8.17
N GLU A 8 5.88 -7.14 -7.34
CA GLU A 8 7.25 -6.97 -6.83
C GLU A 8 7.71 -8.18 -6.02
N ILE A 9 6.84 -8.72 -5.15
CA ILE A 9 7.13 -9.93 -4.36
C ILE A 9 7.39 -11.14 -5.26
N ALA A 10 6.53 -11.36 -6.26
CA ALA A 10 6.68 -12.49 -7.18
C ALA A 10 7.98 -12.37 -8.00
N MET A 11 8.23 -11.19 -8.58
CA MET A 11 9.45 -10.90 -9.32
C MET A 11 10.71 -11.14 -8.48
N ASN A 12 10.73 -10.75 -7.21
CA ASN A 12 11.89 -10.92 -6.33
C ASN A 12 12.19 -12.37 -5.94
N ARG A 13 11.20 -13.28 -6.05
CA ARG A 13 11.36 -14.71 -5.74
C ARG A 13 11.89 -15.53 -6.91
N LEU A 14 11.67 -15.07 -8.15
CA LEU A 14 12.03 -15.80 -9.36
C LEU A 14 13.53 -15.75 -9.64
N GLN A 15 14.07 -16.85 -10.15
CA GLN A 15 15.40 -16.89 -10.74
C GLN A 15 15.41 -16.21 -12.12
N ILE A 16 16.60 -15.84 -12.60
CA ILE A 16 16.76 -15.30 -13.96
C ILE A 16 16.39 -16.39 -14.96
N GLY A 17 15.47 -16.08 -15.88
CA GLY A 17 14.92 -16.98 -16.89
C GLY A 17 13.67 -17.74 -16.43
N GLU A 18 13.34 -17.75 -15.14
CA GLU A 18 12.20 -18.47 -14.58
C GLU A 18 10.88 -17.73 -14.80
N VAL A 19 9.82 -18.46 -15.15
CA VAL A 19 8.46 -17.94 -15.30
C VAL A 19 7.65 -18.23 -14.03
N SER A 20 6.92 -17.24 -13.54
CA SER A 20 6.09 -17.38 -12.34
C SER A 20 4.80 -18.16 -12.57
N ASP A 21 4.23 -18.66 -11.48
CA ASP A 21 2.81 -18.97 -11.42
C ASP A 21 1.96 -17.71 -11.70
N PRO A 22 0.69 -17.85 -12.12
CA PRO A 22 -0.20 -16.72 -12.36
C PRO A 22 -0.35 -15.82 -11.12
N VAL A 23 0.06 -14.55 -11.26
CA VAL A 23 -0.02 -13.54 -10.19
C VAL A 23 -1.24 -12.67 -10.41
N LYS A 24 -2.13 -12.63 -9.41
CA LYS A 24 -3.29 -11.73 -9.41
C LYS A 24 -2.89 -10.36 -8.84
N THR A 25 -3.17 -9.30 -9.59
CA THR A 25 -3.03 -7.90 -9.16
C THR A 25 -4.35 -7.16 -9.38
N GLU A 26 -4.41 -5.88 -8.98
CA GLU A 26 -5.56 -5.02 -9.26
C GLU A 26 -5.81 -4.82 -10.77
N PHE A 27 -4.81 -5.09 -11.61
CA PHE A 27 -4.90 -5.00 -13.08
C PHE A 27 -5.23 -6.34 -13.76
N GLY A 28 -5.43 -7.42 -12.99
CA GLY A 28 -5.75 -8.75 -13.53
C GLY A 28 -4.66 -9.79 -13.27
N TRP A 29 -4.51 -10.73 -14.20
CA TRP A 29 -3.57 -11.86 -14.08
C TRP A 29 -2.30 -11.62 -14.87
N HIS A 30 -1.16 -11.94 -14.27
CA HIS A 30 0.17 -11.68 -14.82
C HIS A 30 1.02 -12.95 -14.75
N LEU A 31 1.76 -13.23 -15.82
CA LEU A 31 2.88 -14.16 -15.82
C LEU A 31 4.16 -13.35 -15.89
N ILE A 32 5.11 -13.64 -15.01
CA ILE A 32 6.31 -12.81 -14.81
C ILE A 32 7.53 -13.66 -15.18
N GLN A 33 8.45 -13.11 -15.97
CA GLN A 33 9.75 -13.72 -16.24
C GLN A 33 10.85 -12.69 -15.99
N VAL A 34 11.86 -13.06 -15.18
CA VAL A 34 13.00 -12.18 -14.89
C VAL A 34 14.08 -12.41 -15.94
N LEU A 35 14.28 -11.48 -16.86
CA LEU A 35 15.27 -11.65 -17.95
C LEU A 35 16.70 -11.38 -17.50
N GLU A 36 16.89 -10.39 -16.63
CA GLU A 36 18.20 -9.97 -16.13
C GLU A 36 17.99 -9.27 -14.79
N ARG A 37 18.98 -9.35 -13.90
CA ARG A 37 19.05 -8.49 -12.71
C ARG A 37 20.29 -7.65 -12.83
N ARG A 38 20.09 -6.33 -12.87
CA ARG A 38 21.19 -5.40 -12.75
C ARG A 38 21.43 -5.13 -11.27
N ASP A 39 22.59 -5.53 -10.76
CA ASP A 39 23.08 -5.13 -9.45
C ASP A 39 23.45 -3.64 -9.50
N ALA A 40 22.45 -2.78 -9.59
CA ALA A 40 22.60 -1.42 -9.09
C ALA A 40 22.60 -1.58 -7.58
N GLN A 41 23.77 -1.76 -6.97
CA GLN A 41 23.93 -1.68 -5.52
C GLN A 41 23.32 -0.35 -5.08
N LEU A 42 22.06 -0.42 -4.63
CA LEU A 42 21.41 0.68 -3.94
C LEU A 42 22.31 0.93 -2.73
N THR A 43 22.98 2.08 -2.74
CA THR A 43 23.83 2.49 -1.63
C THR A 43 23.03 2.34 -0.33
N VAL A 44 23.70 1.99 0.76
CA VAL A 44 23.06 1.77 2.06
C VAL A 44 22.20 2.96 2.47
N GLU A 45 22.59 4.17 2.04
CA GLU A 45 21.85 5.41 2.16
C GLU A 45 20.47 5.34 1.49
N LYS A 46 20.39 4.93 0.22
CA LYS A 46 19.11 4.80 -0.51
C LYS A 46 18.21 3.75 0.12
N GLN A 47 18.75 2.61 0.55
CA GLN A 47 17.97 1.59 1.25
C GLN A 47 17.37 2.11 2.56
N ARG A 48 18.15 2.88 3.34
CA ARG A 48 17.68 3.52 4.57
C ARG A 48 16.61 4.57 4.29
N GLU A 49 16.74 5.34 3.21
CA GLU A 49 15.72 6.32 2.81
C GLU A 49 14.39 5.66 2.46
N PHE A 50 14.41 4.59 1.66
CA PHE A 50 13.21 3.81 1.34
C PHE A 50 12.56 3.22 2.59
N ALA A 51 13.35 2.61 3.48
CA ALA A 51 12.84 2.06 4.73
C ALA A 51 12.21 3.14 5.62
N ARG A 52 12.85 4.31 5.73
CA ARG A 52 12.31 5.45 6.49
C ARG A 52 11.01 5.98 5.87
N ALA A 53 10.94 6.10 4.54
CA ALA A 53 9.74 6.53 3.85
C ALA A 53 8.57 5.56 4.11
N ALA A 54 8.80 4.25 3.96
CA ALA A 54 7.79 3.23 4.21
C ALA A 54 7.28 3.22 5.67
N ILE A 55 8.17 3.42 6.65
CA ILE A 55 7.78 3.51 8.06
C ILE A 55 6.98 4.79 8.33
N ARG A 56 7.38 5.93 7.73
CA ARG A 56 6.64 7.19 7.86
C ARG A 56 5.23 7.06 7.30
N GLU A 57 5.07 6.50 6.11
CA GLU A 57 3.77 6.28 5.47
C GLU A 57 2.82 5.49 6.40
N ARG A 58 3.30 4.36 6.92
CA ARG A 58 2.51 3.53 7.85
C ARG A 58 2.12 4.26 9.12
N LYS A 59 3.05 5.00 9.72
CA LYS A 59 2.78 5.78 10.94
C LYS A 59 1.83 6.94 10.67
N PHE A 60 1.94 7.57 9.51
CA PHE A 60 1.07 8.67 9.10
C PHE A 60 -0.37 8.19 8.93
N GLU A 61 -0.59 7.08 8.23
CA GLU A 61 -1.94 6.50 8.07
C GLU A 61 -2.58 6.19 9.43
N GLN A 62 -1.83 5.57 10.35
CA GLN A 62 -2.32 5.30 11.71
C GLN A 62 -2.69 6.58 12.46
N ALA A 63 -1.79 7.58 12.47
CA ALA A 63 -2.03 8.85 13.13
C ALA A 63 -3.22 9.62 12.51
N TYR A 64 -3.40 9.53 11.19
CA TYR A 64 -4.50 10.15 10.47
C TYR A 64 -5.84 9.52 10.86
N GLN A 65 -5.92 8.19 10.93
CA GLN A 65 -7.13 7.48 11.38
C GLN A 65 -7.48 7.81 12.83
N ASP A 66 -6.49 7.87 13.71
CA ASP A 66 -6.69 8.26 15.11
C ASP A 66 -7.13 9.72 15.24
N TRP A 67 -6.57 10.62 14.44
CA TRP A 67 -6.98 12.03 14.38
C TRP A 67 -8.42 12.19 13.87
N LEU A 68 -8.81 11.45 12.82
CA LEU A 68 -10.19 11.43 12.33
C LEU A 68 -11.17 10.92 13.39
N ARG A 69 -10.79 9.89 14.15
CA ARG A 69 -11.60 9.38 15.27
C ARG A 69 -11.79 10.46 16.33
N GLN A 70 -10.72 11.14 16.75
CA GLN A 70 -10.80 12.25 17.70
C GLN A 70 -11.66 13.40 17.19
N LEU A 71 -11.54 13.77 15.91
CA LEU A 71 -12.33 14.82 15.29
C LEU A 71 -13.83 14.47 15.30
N ARG A 72 -14.17 13.22 14.96
CA ARG A 72 -15.55 12.71 15.03
C ARG A 72 -16.08 12.70 16.46
N ASP A 73 -15.29 12.24 17.42
CA ASP A 73 -15.71 12.09 18.80
C ASP A 73 -15.84 13.46 19.51
N THR A 74 -15.09 14.47 19.07
CA THR A 74 -15.21 15.86 19.57
C THR A 74 -16.29 16.67 18.82
N ALA A 75 -16.68 16.23 17.63
CA ALA A 75 -17.75 16.86 16.88
C ALA A 75 -19.11 16.54 17.52
N THR A 76 -19.89 17.56 17.87
CA THR A 76 -21.28 17.39 18.28
C THR A 76 -22.13 17.06 17.05
N VAL A 77 -22.22 15.78 16.70
CA VAL A 77 -23.07 15.30 15.60
C VAL A 77 -24.52 15.19 16.08
N LYS A 78 -25.35 16.20 15.80
CA LYS A 78 -26.81 16.07 15.91
C LYS A 78 -27.35 15.40 14.65
N ILE A 79 -27.68 14.11 14.75
CA ILE A 79 -28.49 13.43 13.74
C ILE A 79 -29.94 13.90 13.94
N LEU A 80 -30.39 14.85 13.12
CA LEU A 80 -31.81 15.18 13.03
C LEU A 80 -32.46 14.11 12.14
N ASN A 81 -33.02 13.06 12.77
CA ASN A 81 -33.95 12.17 12.07
C ASN A 81 -35.18 13.00 11.71
N LEU A 82 -35.37 13.24 10.42
CA LEU A 82 -36.41 14.11 9.88
C LEU A 82 -37.65 13.27 9.51
N ASP A 83 -38.08 12.37 10.39
CA ASP A 83 -39.19 11.41 10.11
C ASP A 83 -40.26 11.34 11.22
N GLU A 84 -40.48 12.40 12.00
CA GLU A 84 -41.56 12.45 13.00
C GLU A 84 -42.48 13.69 12.90
N GLN A 85 -42.77 14.18 11.69
CA GLN A 85 -43.83 15.17 11.50
C GLN A 85 -44.69 14.87 10.27
N VAL A 86 -45.32 13.69 10.27
CA VAL A 86 -46.62 13.51 9.59
C VAL A 86 -47.54 12.81 10.56
N ARG A 87 -48.28 13.59 11.35
CA ARG A 87 -49.48 13.15 12.06
C ARG A 87 -50.63 14.06 11.66
#